data_AF-K1TZ06-F1
#
_entry.id   AF-K1TZ06-F1
#
_cell.length_a   1.000
_cell.length_b   1.000
_cell.length_c   1.000
_cell.angle_alpha   90.00
_cell.angle_beta   90.00
_cell.angle_gamma   90.00
#
_symmetry.space_group_name_H-M   'P 1'
#
loop_
_entity.id
_entity.type
_entity.pdbx_description
1 polymer ?
#
loop_
_entity_poly.entity_id
_entity_poly.type
_entity_poly.pdbx_seq_one_letter_code
_entity_poly.pdbx_strand_id
1 'polypeptide(L)'
;MEQYDFIIDAIDSLKDKADLILRATALPKEITFISSMGAALRTDPFMVRKSEFWKVDGDPLARALRKKFKKNKTFPRRKFQCVYSEEKPMQNQGVNKACGTGGCLCPKAKLISGERGTDTAVYDAPGDQQLVEHEWCSTKAQINGSLCHITATFGMAIAGMVINHIIE
;
A
#
# COMPACT_ATOMS: atom_id res chain seq x y z
N MET A 1 1.08 -17.00 6.79
CA MET A 1 1.99 -15.89 7.19
C MET A 1 2.98 -16.33 8.27
N GLU A 2 2.62 -17.30 9.12
CA GLU A 2 3.48 -17.81 10.20
C GLU A 2 4.74 -18.56 9.76
N GLN A 3 4.82 -18.97 8.49
CA GLN A 3 5.97 -19.66 7.90
C GLN A 3 7.09 -18.74 7.42
N TYR A 4 6.91 -17.42 7.50
CA TYR A 4 7.88 -16.44 6.99
C TYR A 4 8.63 -15.80 8.14
N ASP A 5 9.95 -15.62 7.98
CA ASP A 5 10.77 -14.87 8.93
C ASP A 5 10.52 -13.36 8.83
N PHE A 6 10.18 -12.87 7.63
CA PHE A 6 9.92 -11.47 7.36
C PHE A 6 8.60 -11.27 6.60
N ILE A 7 7.87 -10.22 6.98
CA ILE A 7 6.71 -9.73 6.26
C ILE A 7 6.99 -8.28 5.86
N ILE A 8 7.11 -8.03 4.55
CA ILE A 8 7.35 -6.71 3.97
C ILE A 8 6.06 -6.20 3.36
N ASP A 9 5.57 -5.07 3.87
CA ASP A 9 4.35 -4.43 3.40
C ASP A 9 4.66 -3.27 2.45
N ALA A 10 4.39 -3.47 1.16
CA ALA A 10 4.44 -2.47 0.10
C ALA A 10 3.05 -2.12 -0.47
N ILE A 11 1.99 -2.34 0.31
CA ILE A 11 0.59 -2.08 -0.09
C ILE A 11 0.32 -0.58 -0.08
N ASP A 12 -0.42 -0.10 -1.08
CA ASP A 12 -0.85 1.30 -1.20
C ASP A 12 -2.31 1.56 -0.81
N SER A 13 -3.11 0.50 -0.63
CA SER A 13 -4.47 0.62 -0.13
C SER A 13 -4.54 0.89 1.37
N LEU A 14 -5.35 1.86 1.78
CA LEU A 14 -5.50 2.15 3.21
C LEU A 14 -6.18 0.99 3.98
N LYS A 15 -7.15 0.31 3.35
CA LYS A 15 -7.90 -0.78 3.99
C LYS A 15 -7.02 -2.02 4.18
N ASP A 16 -6.43 -2.52 3.11
CA ASP A 16 -5.73 -3.81 3.14
C ASP A 16 -4.38 -3.67 3.85
N LYS A 17 -3.73 -2.50 3.74
CA LYS A 17 -2.55 -2.18 4.55
C LYS A 17 -2.85 -2.19 6.05
N ALA A 18 -3.94 -1.55 6.48
CA ALA A 18 -4.34 -1.55 7.88
C ALA A 18 -4.62 -2.96 8.39
N ASP A 19 -5.31 -3.77 7.58
CA ASP A 19 -5.60 -5.16 7.90
C ASP A 19 -4.33 -6.03 8.00
N LEU A 20 -3.41 -5.90 7.03
CA LEU A 20 -2.11 -6.58 7.07
C LEU A 20 -1.31 -6.18 8.31
N ILE A 21 -1.23 -4.89 8.64
CA ILE A 21 -0.52 -4.41 9.84
C ILE A 21 -1.10 -5.09 11.11
N LEU A 22 -2.43 -5.13 11.25
CA LEU A 22 -3.07 -5.72 12.42
C LEU A 22 -2.79 -7.23 12.51
N ARG A 23 -2.88 -7.96 11.38
CA ARG A 23 -2.59 -9.39 11.32
C ARG A 23 -1.12 -9.70 11.57
N ALA A 24 -0.21 -9.03 10.86
CA ALA A 24 1.23 -9.28 10.95
C ALA A 24 1.79 -8.93 12.34
N THR A 25 1.37 -7.80 12.92
CA THR A 25 1.84 -7.44 14.27
C THR A 25 1.27 -8.34 15.38
N ALA A 26 0.21 -9.10 15.10
CA ALA A 26 -0.35 -10.06 16.03
C ALA A 26 0.36 -11.43 16.05
N LEU A 27 1.25 -11.69 15.08
CA LEU A 27 2.07 -12.89 15.01
C LEU A 27 3.23 -12.87 16.02
N PRO A 28 3.87 -14.04 16.28
CA PRO A 28 5.05 -14.15 17.14
C PRO A 28 6.16 -13.16 16.80
N LYS A 29 6.98 -12.80 17.79
CA LYS A 29 7.93 -11.69 17.66
C LYS A 29 9.08 -11.98 16.70
N GLU A 30 9.39 -13.26 16.54
CA GLU A 30 10.39 -13.85 15.66
C GLU A 30 10.11 -13.50 14.19
N ILE A 31 8.83 -13.29 13.84
CA ILE A 31 8.43 -12.83 12.51
C ILE A 31 8.59 -11.32 12.46
N THR A 32 9.55 -10.81 11.70
CA THR A 32 9.80 -9.37 11.60
C THR A 32 8.87 -8.71 10.58
N PHE A 33 8.16 -7.66 11.00
CA PHE A 33 7.26 -6.89 10.13
C PHE A 33 7.85 -5.51 9.83
N ILE A 34 7.94 -5.16 8.54
CA ILE A 34 8.43 -3.87 8.05
C ILE A 34 7.44 -3.33 7.01
N SER A 35 7.12 -2.04 7.07
CA SER A 35 6.14 -1.41 6.17
C SER A 35 6.70 -0.20 5.43
N SER A 36 6.47 -0.14 4.13
CA SER A 36 6.68 1.05 3.30
C SER A 36 5.51 2.00 3.45
N MET A 37 5.78 3.29 3.69
CA MET A 37 4.78 4.36 3.63
C MET A 37 4.69 4.94 2.22
N GLY A 38 4.05 6.11 2.05
CA GLY A 38 3.69 6.63 0.72
C GLY A 38 4.86 7.28 -0.02
N ALA A 39 5.46 6.61 -1.00
CA ALA A 39 6.58 7.15 -1.79
C ALA A 39 6.15 8.10 -2.94
N ALA A 40 4.85 8.25 -3.19
CA ALA A 40 4.31 9.11 -4.23
C ALA A 40 4.51 10.61 -3.95
N LEU A 41 4.54 11.42 -5.02
CA LEU A 41 4.64 12.89 -4.95
C LEU A 41 5.87 13.38 -4.16
N ARG A 42 6.96 12.64 -4.23
CA ARG A 42 8.25 12.91 -3.60
C ARG A 42 9.36 12.93 -4.64
N THR A 43 10.42 13.68 -4.35
CA THR A 43 11.51 13.95 -5.30
C THR A 43 12.90 13.85 -4.70
N ASP A 44 13.05 13.94 -3.37
CA ASP A 44 14.36 13.91 -2.74
C ASP A 44 14.63 12.54 -2.09
N PRO A 45 15.52 11.70 -2.65
CA PRO A 45 15.86 10.41 -2.06
C PRO A 45 16.64 10.55 -0.74
N PHE A 46 17.30 11.68 -0.49
CA PHE A 46 18.03 11.93 0.76
C PHE A 46 17.11 12.25 1.94
N MET A 47 15.81 12.43 1.70
CA MET A 47 14.80 12.61 2.75
C MET A 47 14.16 11.29 3.19
N VAL A 48 14.57 10.15 2.62
CA VAL A 48 14.11 8.82 3.05
C VAL A 48 14.69 8.47 4.42
N ARG A 49 13.84 7.99 5.31
CA ARG A 49 14.16 7.66 6.70
C ARG A 49 13.54 6.33 7.11
N LYS A 50 14.09 5.77 8.18
CA LYS A 50 13.62 4.58 8.88
C LYS A 50 13.19 5.00 10.28
N SER A 51 11.95 4.71 10.67
CA SER A 51 11.47 5.02 12.03
C SER A 51 10.34 4.10 12.44
N GLU A 52 10.07 4.06 13.74
CA GLU A 52 8.93 3.35 14.30
C GLU A 52 7.61 4.04 13.86
N PHE A 53 6.59 3.25 13.51
CA PHE A 53 5.34 3.72 12.89
C PHE A 53 4.67 4.93 13.58
N TRP A 54 4.63 4.96 14.90
CA TRP A 54 3.97 6.05 15.64
C TRP A 54 4.77 7.34 15.64
N LYS A 55 6.07 7.28 15.37
CA LYS A 55 6.97 8.44 15.25
C LYS A 55 7.04 9.02 13.84
N VAL A 56 6.53 8.32 12.83
CA VAL A 56 6.53 8.79 11.44
C VAL A 56 5.73 10.08 11.30
N ASP A 57 6.36 11.14 10.80
CA ASP A 57 5.73 12.42 10.50
C ASP A 57 5.87 12.80 9.02
N GLY A 58 5.08 13.76 8.55
CA GLY A 58 5.11 14.25 7.16
C GLY A 58 4.50 13.30 6.11
N ASP A 59 4.16 12.06 6.47
CA ASP A 59 3.61 11.07 5.56
C ASP A 59 2.06 10.95 5.63
N PRO A 60 1.32 11.27 4.55
CA PRO A 60 -0.14 11.20 4.55
C PRO A 60 -0.72 9.80 4.73
N LEU A 61 -0.05 8.76 4.21
CA LEU A 61 -0.51 7.37 4.34
C LEU A 61 -0.36 6.92 5.79
N ALA A 62 0.79 7.18 6.41
CA ALA A 62 1.01 6.91 7.82
C ALA A 62 -0.01 7.65 8.70
N ARG A 63 -0.27 8.93 8.41
CA ARG A 63 -1.29 9.73 9.11
C ARG A 63 -2.69 9.13 8.96
N ALA A 64 -3.07 8.71 7.76
CA ALA A 64 -4.37 8.10 7.50
C ALA A 64 -4.53 6.76 8.24
N LEU A 65 -3.49 5.91 8.26
CA LEU A 65 -3.47 4.68 9.03
C LEU A 65 -3.66 4.94 10.52
N ARG A 66 -2.86 5.86 11.11
CA ARG A 66 -3.00 6.24 12.52
C ARG A 66 -4.41 6.75 12.84
N LYS A 67 -4.99 7.58 11.97
CA LYS A 67 -6.36 8.07 12.13
C LYS A 67 -7.37 6.92 12.10
N LYS A 68 -7.21 5.96 11.18
CA LYS A 68 -8.06 4.77 11.06
C LYS A 68 -8.00 3.89 12.31
N PHE A 69 -6.80 3.58 12.80
CA PHE A 69 -6.59 2.79 14.02
C PHE A 69 -7.22 3.46 15.26
N LYS A 70 -6.98 4.77 15.44
CA LYS A 70 -7.59 5.55 16.53
C LYS A 70 -9.11 5.57 16.43
N LYS A 71 -9.67 5.83 15.25
CA LYS A 71 -11.12 5.86 15.01
C LYS A 71 -11.77 4.51 15.33
N ASN A 72 -11.16 3.42 14.89
CA ASN A 72 -11.71 2.08 15.01
C ASN A 72 -11.34 1.40 16.34
N LYS A 73 -10.59 2.07 17.23
CA LYS A 73 -10.05 1.52 18.49
C LYS A 73 -9.35 0.17 18.31
N THR A 74 -8.70 -0.02 17.17
CA THR A 74 -7.96 -1.23 16.80
C THR A 74 -6.53 -0.84 16.51
N PHE A 75 -5.60 -1.42 17.25
CA PHE A 75 -4.20 -1.01 17.24
C PHE A 75 -3.30 -2.19 16.89
N PRO A 76 -2.16 -1.94 16.20
CA PRO A 76 -1.12 -2.95 16.01
C PRO A 76 -0.70 -3.53 17.38
N ARG A 77 -0.56 -4.85 17.48
CA ARG A 77 -0.25 -5.52 18.75
C ARG A 77 1.17 -5.25 19.24
N ARG A 78 2.07 -4.84 18.34
CA ARG A 78 3.43 -4.41 18.67
C ARG A 78 3.88 -3.29 17.74
N LYS A 79 4.94 -2.59 18.17
CA LYS A 79 5.65 -1.60 17.36
C LYS A 79 6.33 -2.28 16.18
N PHE A 80 6.44 -1.57 15.07
CA PHE A 80 7.10 -2.04 13.85
C PHE A 80 7.81 -0.88 13.16
N GLN A 81 8.83 -1.22 12.38
CA GLN A 81 9.63 -0.24 11.65
C GLN A 81 8.99 0.07 10.29
N CYS A 82 9.14 1.31 9.87
CA CYS A 82 8.63 1.80 8.60
C CYS A 82 9.70 2.55 7.82
N VAL A 83 9.64 2.46 6.50
CA VAL A 83 10.36 3.37 5.60
C VAL A 83 9.40 4.45 5.11
N TYR A 84 9.79 5.70 5.26
CA TYR A 84 9.02 6.87 4.86
C TYR A 84 9.97 7.97 4.38
N SER A 85 9.45 9.10 3.93
CA SER A 85 10.26 10.29 3.69
C SER A 85 9.69 11.48 4.47
N GLU A 86 10.60 12.28 5.03
CA GLU A 86 10.28 13.53 5.73
C GLU A 86 9.89 14.65 4.76
N GLU A 87 10.14 14.45 3.45
CA GLU A 87 9.67 15.35 2.40
C GLU A 87 8.15 15.42 2.43
N LYS A 88 7.64 16.64 2.61
CA LYS A 88 6.22 16.92 2.47
C LYS A 88 5.83 16.63 1.02
N PRO A 89 4.81 15.78 0.77
CA PRO A 89 4.40 15.46 -0.59
C PRO A 89 4.01 16.72 -1.37
N MET A 90 4.42 16.76 -2.63
CA MET A 90 4.03 17.80 -3.57
C MET A 90 2.50 17.88 -3.70
N GLN A 91 2.01 19.04 -4.15
CA GLN A 91 0.59 19.21 -4.45
C GLN A 91 0.17 18.23 -5.54
N ASN A 92 -0.87 17.46 -5.26
CA ASN A 92 -1.46 16.58 -6.25
C ASN A 92 -2.19 17.41 -7.32
N GLN A 93 -1.84 17.20 -8.59
CA GLN A 93 -2.52 17.78 -9.76
C GLN A 93 -3.32 16.70 -10.53
N GLY A 94 -3.36 15.47 -10.03
CA GLY A 94 -4.12 14.37 -10.60
C GLY A 94 -5.61 14.61 -10.44
N VAL A 95 -6.36 14.40 -11.51
CA VAL A 95 -7.81 14.64 -11.55
C VAL A 95 -8.51 13.30 -11.55
N ASN A 96 -9.23 12.93 -10.48
CA ASN A 96 -9.93 11.64 -10.41
C ASN A 96 -10.93 11.49 -11.57
N LYS A 97 -10.55 10.75 -12.61
CA LYS A 97 -11.49 10.30 -13.64
C LYS A 97 -12.22 9.06 -13.13
N ALA A 98 -13.55 9.12 -13.08
CA ALA A 98 -14.38 7.99 -12.70
C ALA A 98 -14.16 6.80 -13.65
N CYS A 99 -14.29 5.59 -13.10
CA CYS A 99 -14.31 4.35 -13.87
C CYS A 99 -15.36 4.42 -15.00
N GLY A 100 -15.01 3.93 -16.18
CA GLY A 100 -15.89 3.93 -17.35
C GLY A 100 -15.82 5.16 -18.25
N THR A 101 -15.08 6.20 -17.86
CA THR A 101 -14.68 7.27 -18.79
C THR A 101 -13.48 6.81 -19.63
N GLY A 102 -13.33 7.31 -20.85
CA GLY A 102 -12.20 7.00 -21.75
C GLY A 102 -10.81 7.39 -21.21
N GLY A 103 -10.73 7.94 -19.98
CA GLY A 103 -9.49 8.20 -19.27
C GLY A 103 -9.17 7.24 -18.12
N CYS A 104 -9.97 6.20 -17.88
CA CYS A 104 -9.58 5.12 -16.95
C CYS A 104 -8.67 4.12 -17.67
N LEU A 105 -7.53 3.78 -17.06
CA LEU A 105 -6.61 2.74 -17.51
C LEU A 105 -7.04 1.32 -17.11
N CYS A 106 -8.23 1.16 -16.54
CA CYS A 106 -8.72 -0.13 -16.10
C CYS A 106 -9.02 -1.03 -17.32
N PRO A 107 -8.34 -2.19 -17.48
CA PRO A 107 -8.62 -3.11 -18.57
C PRO A 107 -10.00 -3.70 -18.32
N LYS A 108 -11.00 -3.26 -19.10
CA LYS A 108 -12.32 -3.88 -19.07
C LYS A 108 -12.22 -5.18 -19.86
N ALA A 109 -12.11 -6.31 -19.15
CA ALA A 109 -12.25 -7.61 -19.77
C ALA A 109 -13.61 -7.70 -20.48
N LYS A 110 -13.67 -8.42 -21.59
CA LYS A 110 -14.91 -8.57 -22.34
C LYS A 110 -15.85 -9.46 -21.53
N LEU A 111 -17.07 -8.99 -21.26
CA LEU A 111 -18.11 -9.82 -20.66
C LEU A 111 -18.53 -10.88 -21.70
N ILE A 112 -18.39 -12.16 -21.34
CA ILE A 112 -18.79 -13.31 -22.15
C ILE A 112 -20.26 -13.65 -21.87
N SER A 113 -20.66 -13.67 -20.60
CA SER A 113 -22.04 -13.98 -20.17
C SER A 113 -22.36 -13.41 -18.79
N GLY A 114 -23.64 -13.30 -18.46
CA GLY A 114 -24.13 -12.75 -17.19
C GLY A 114 -24.36 -11.24 -17.23
N GLU A 115 -24.49 -10.64 -16.05
CA GLU A 115 -24.63 -9.19 -15.90
C GLU A 115 -23.36 -8.62 -15.27
N ARG A 116 -22.90 -7.47 -15.77
CA ARG A 116 -21.68 -6.85 -15.25
C ARG A 116 -21.82 -6.50 -13.76
N GLY A 117 -20.85 -6.89 -12.94
CA GLY A 117 -20.82 -6.61 -11.51
C GLY A 117 -21.67 -7.54 -10.64
N THR A 118 -22.18 -8.64 -11.19
CA THR A 118 -22.84 -9.71 -10.42
C THR A 118 -21.94 -10.94 -10.29
N ASP A 119 -22.25 -11.82 -9.35
CA ASP A 119 -21.55 -13.10 -9.17
C ASP A 119 -21.78 -14.08 -10.35
N THR A 120 -22.69 -13.73 -11.26
CA THR A 120 -23.00 -14.49 -12.49
C THR A 120 -22.21 -13.99 -13.70
N ALA A 121 -21.43 -12.93 -13.55
CA ALA A 121 -20.61 -12.38 -14.62
C ALA A 121 -19.44 -13.31 -14.96
N VAL A 122 -19.28 -13.61 -16.25
CA VAL A 122 -18.13 -14.35 -16.77
C VAL A 122 -17.42 -13.46 -17.77
N TYR A 123 -16.11 -13.29 -17.59
CA TYR A 123 -15.27 -12.41 -18.37
C TYR A 123 -14.19 -13.18 -19.12
N ASP A 124 -13.75 -12.61 -20.24
CA ASP A 124 -12.62 -13.09 -21.05
C ASP A 124 -11.29 -12.70 -20.39
N ALA A 125 -11.08 -13.21 -19.16
CA ALA A 125 -9.87 -13.04 -18.39
C ALA A 125 -9.60 -14.31 -17.55
N PRO A 126 -8.33 -14.75 -17.45
CA PRO A 126 -7.96 -15.86 -16.58
C PRO A 126 -8.04 -15.46 -15.10
N GLY A 127 -8.27 -16.42 -14.22
CA GLY A 127 -8.28 -16.22 -12.76
C GLY A 127 -9.69 -16.18 -12.16
N ASP A 128 -9.79 -15.62 -10.94
CA ASP A 128 -11.05 -15.52 -10.20
C ASP A 128 -11.98 -14.48 -10.85
N GLN A 129 -13.12 -14.97 -11.37
CA GLN A 129 -14.12 -14.18 -12.10
C GLN A 129 -14.68 -13.02 -11.26
N GLN A 130 -14.76 -13.17 -9.94
CA GLN A 130 -15.29 -12.13 -9.04
C GLN A 130 -14.37 -10.90 -8.96
N LEU A 131 -13.08 -11.08 -9.30
CA LEU A 131 -12.07 -10.03 -9.19
C LEU A 131 -11.78 -9.32 -10.52
N VAL A 132 -12.27 -9.87 -11.64
CA VAL A 132 -11.92 -9.38 -13.00
C VAL A 132 -12.35 -7.94 -13.24
N GLU A 133 -13.51 -7.54 -12.72
CA GLU A 133 -14.01 -6.16 -12.82
C GLU A 133 -14.11 -5.45 -11.48
N HIS A 134 -13.35 -5.90 -10.47
CA HIS A 134 -13.32 -5.21 -9.18
C HIS A 134 -12.92 -3.75 -9.39
N GLU A 135 -13.84 -2.84 -9.05
CA GLU A 135 -13.76 -1.42 -9.39
C GLU A 135 -12.84 -0.66 -8.42
N TRP A 136 -11.57 -1.06 -8.42
CA TRP A 136 -10.55 -0.52 -7.54
C TRP A 136 -10.18 0.92 -7.88
N CYS A 137 -10.17 1.26 -9.17
CA CYS A 137 -9.72 2.55 -9.69
C CYS A 137 -10.55 3.75 -9.22
N SER A 138 -11.86 3.58 -8.98
CA SER A 138 -12.75 4.68 -8.54
C SER A 138 -12.45 5.14 -7.11
N THR A 139 -11.81 4.28 -6.30
CA THR A 139 -11.44 4.58 -4.92
C THR A 139 -9.99 5.04 -4.75
N LYS A 140 -9.15 4.86 -5.77
CA LYS A 140 -7.75 5.29 -5.75
C LYS A 140 -7.62 6.78 -6.04
N ALA A 141 -6.81 7.46 -5.24
CA ALA A 141 -6.41 8.82 -5.54
C ALA A 141 -5.53 8.81 -6.81
N GLN A 142 -5.99 9.47 -7.87
CA GLN A 142 -5.13 9.75 -9.02
C GLN A 142 -4.12 10.82 -8.65
N ILE A 143 -2.84 10.50 -8.83
CA ILE A 143 -1.71 11.36 -8.51
C ILE A 143 -0.91 11.69 -9.76
N ASN A 144 -0.05 12.71 -9.71
CA ASN A 144 0.89 13.08 -10.79
C ASN A 144 1.93 12.00 -11.11
N GLY A 145 1.85 10.86 -10.44
CA GLY A 145 2.78 9.75 -10.51
C GLY A 145 3.78 9.74 -9.36
N SER A 146 4.78 8.88 -9.53
CA SER A 146 5.91 8.70 -8.63
C SER A 146 7.18 8.65 -9.46
N LEU A 147 8.29 9.11 -8.89
CA LEU A 147 9.60 8.98 -9.51
C LEU A 147 10.20 7.62 -9.15
N CYS A 148 10.65 6.87 -10.15
CA CYS A 148 11.13 5.49 -9.99
C CYS A 148 12.28 5.37 -8.98
N HIS A 149 13.19 6.35 -8.95
CA HIS A 149 14.33 6.34 -8.04
C HIS A 149 13.91 6.56 -6.58
N ILE A 150 12.79 7.26 -6.32
CA ILE A 150 12.24 7.43 -4.97
C ILE A 150 11.61 6.12 -4.51
N THR A 151 10.74 5.51 -5.32
CA THR A 151 10.11 4.22 -4.97
C THR A 151 11.16 3.11 -4.82
N ALA A 152 12.20 3.10 -5.67
CA ALA A 152 13.32 2.18 -5.55
C ALA A 152 14.10 2.41 -4.25
N THR A 153 14.39 3.66 -3.87
CA THR A 153 15.08 3.97 -2.60
C THR A 153 14.31 3.42 -1.39
N PHE A 154 12.98 3.47 -1.40
CA PHE A 154 12.17 2.86 -0.33
C PHE A 154 12.38 1.34 -0.25
N GLY A 155 12.30 0.65 -1.39
CA GLY A 155 12.53 -0.79 -1.47
C GLY A 155 13.95 -1.17 -1.03
N MET A 156 14.97 -0.45 -1.49
CA MET A 156 16.36 -0.68 -1.12
C MET A 156 16.62 -0.42 0.37
N ALA A 157 15.97 0.59 0.95
CA ALA A 157 16.06 0.85 2.39
C ALA A 157 15.47 -0.30 3.22
N ILE A 158 14.33 -0.87 2.79
CA ILE A 158 13.74 -2.06 3.42
C ILE A 158 14.66 -3.27 3.27
N ALA A 159 15.20 -3.51 2.07
CA ALA A 159 16.14 -4.60 1.84
C ALA A 159 17.36 -4.49 2.78
N GLY A 160 17.93 -3.30 2.94
CA GLY A 160 19.00 -3.05 3.90
C GLY A 160 18.61 -3.33 5.35
N MET A 161 17.37 -3.04 5.76
CA MET A 161 16.89 -3.39 7.10
C MET A 161 16.80 -4.91 7.32
N VAL A 162 16.33 -5.64 6.30
CA VAL A 162 16.24 -7.11 6.36
C VAL A 162 17.63 -7.71 6.45
N ILE A 163 18.57 -7.29 5.59
CA ILE A 163 19.95 -7.78 5.62
C ILE A 163 20.60 -7.50 6.96
N ASN A 164 20.47 -6.28 7.50
CA ASN A 164 21.00 -5.94 8.83
C ASN A 164 20.43 -6.84 9.93
N HIS A 165 19.15 -7.19 9.86
CA HIS A 165 18.53 -8.10 10.84
C HIS A 165 19.02 -9.56 10.72
N ILE A 166 19.45 -9.97 9.52
CA ILE A 166 19.94 -11.34 9.28
C ILE A 166 21.39 -11.49 9.75
N ILE A 167 22.20 -10.43 9.65
CA ILE A 167 23.64 -10.46 9.99
C ILE A 167 23.93 -10.16 11.47
N GLU A 168 23.00 -9.52 12.18
CA GLU A 168 23.07 -9.24 13.63
C GLU A 168 22.66 -10.46 14.46
#